data_AF-A0A3B0AQK4-F1
#
_entry.id   AF-A0A3B0AQK4-F1
#
_cell.length_a   1.000
_cell.length_b   1.000
_cell.length_c   1.000
_cell.angle_alpha   90.00
_cell.angle_beta   90.00
_cell.angle_gamma   90.00
#
_symmetry.space_group_name_H-M   'P 1'
#
loop_
_entity.id
_entity.type
_entity.pdbx_description
1 polymer ?
#
loop_
_entity_poly.entity_id
_entity_poly.type
_entity_poly.pdbx_seq_one_letter_code
_entity_poly.pdbx_strand_id
1 'polypeptide(L)'
;MGSGAPAGGAGIVPGSYYGYAPEPLEVSFECEVRRDFLQGTAIRKKVAIRYRGPYGEGIIPLLLIVPVNIAGPVPVFLLINNREASDPELIATSPFWPAKEIIARGYAAAVFHVNDVDPDCHDGFRNGLHGLLEAGASQTRAGNAWGTIAAWAWGASRVMDYFETDEHMDSKRVAVVGHS
;
A
#
# COMPACT_ATOMS: atom_id res chain seq x y z
N MET A 1 55.73 -0.53 9.15
CA MET A 1 54.51 -0.07 8.44
C MET A 1 53.44 -1.14 8.66
N GLY A 2 52.61 -0.98 9.68
CA GLY A 2 51.46 -1.86 9.94
C GLY A 2 50.23 -1.23 9.31
N SER A 3 49.74 -1.80 8.21
CA SER A 3 48.46 -1.42 7.63
C SER A 3 47.35 -2.13 8.39
N GLY A 4 46.63 -1.38 9.24
CA GLY A 4 45.39 -1.85 9.85
C GLY A 4 44.32 -2.05 8.80
N ALA A 5 43.75 -3.25 8.73
CA ALA A 5 42.49 -3.47 8.04
C ALA A 5 41.37 -2.82 8.86
N PRO A 6 40.46 -2.04 8.26
CA PRO A 6 39.30 -1.54 8.98
C PRO A 6 38.37 -2.70 9.30
N ALA A 7 37.93 -2.79 10.55
CA ALA A 7 36.89 -3.70 11.00
C ALA A 7 35.62 -3.45 10.16
N GLY A 8 35.19 -4.47 9.42
CA GLY A 8 33.91 -4.44 8.71
C GLY A 8 32.78 -4.30 9.72
N GLY A 9 32.13 -3.14 9.72
CA GLY A 9 30.89 -2.95 10.45
C GLY A 9 29.87 -3.97 9.93
N ALA A 10 29.26 -4.71 10.84
CA ALA A 10 28.12 -5.58 10.55
C ALA A 10 26.92 -4.69 10.16
N GLY A 11 26.94 -4.19 8.93
CA GLY A 11 25.78 -3.58 8.31
C GLY A 11 24.73 -4.66 8.10
N ILE A 12 23.47 -4.34 8.41
CA ILE A 12 22.32 -5.18 8.06
C ILE A 12 22.37 -5.40 6.54
N VAL A 13 22.57 -6.65 6.11
CA VAL A 13 22.50 -7.00 4.70
C VAL A 13 21.02 -6.84 4.29
N PRO A 14 20.69 -5.98 3.31
CA PRO A 14 19.32 -5.86 2.84
C PRO A 14 18.78 -7.25 2.41
N GLY A 15 17.50 -7.51 2.69
CA GLY A 15 16.86 -8.80 2.38
C GLY A 15 17.16 -9.97 3.34
N SER A 16 17.91 -9.76 4.42
CA SER A 16 18.16 -10.82 5.43
C SER A 16 16.94 -11.21 6.28
N TYR A 17 15.91 -10.35 6.35
CA TYR A 17 14.72 -10.59 7.18
C TYR A 17 13.43 -10.65 6.37
N TYR A 18 13.19 -9.65 5.51
CA TYR A 18 11.94 -9.52 4.75
C TYR A 18 12.09 -9.89 3.27
N GLY A 19 13.30 -10.27 2.84
CA GLY A 19 13.66 -10.59 1.45
C GLY A 19 13.56 -9.41 0.47
N TYR A 20 13.72 -9.71 -0.82
CA TYR A 20 13.68 -8.73 -1.92
C TYR A 20 12.42 -8.89 -2.75
N ALA A 21 11.67 -7.80 -2.93
CA ALA A 21 10.60 -7.73 -3.91
C ALA A 21 11.17 -7.74 -5.33
N PRO A 22 10.46 -8.32 -6.31
CA PRO A 22 10.86 -8.29 -7.70
C PRO A 22 10.71 -6.88 -8.30
N GLU A 23 11.64 -6.53 -9.18
CA GLU A 23 11.65 -5.31 -9.99
C GLU A 23 11.61 -5.68 -11.48
N PRO A 24 10.93 -4.92 -12.36
CA PRO A 24 9.74 -4.08 -12.18
C PRO A 24 8.46 -4.81 -12.63
N LEU A 25 7.29 -4.31 -12.21
CA LEU A 25 5.98 -4.73 -12.74
C LEU A 25 5.33 -3.60 -13.53
N GLU A 26 4.55 -3.95 -14.55
CA GLU A 26 3.66 -2.99 -15.20
C GLU A 26 2.52 -2.64 -14.24
N VAL A 27 2.32 -1.35 -13.97
CA VAL A 27 1.30 -0.83 -13.04
C VAL A 27 0.43 0.20 -13.76
N SER A 28 -0.88 0.11 -13.57
CA SER A 28 -1.86 1.08 -14.12
C SER A 28 -2.96 1.40 -13.12
N PHE A 29 -3.62 2.55 -13.32
CA PHE A 29 -4.62 3.07 -12.39
C PHE A 29 -5.94 3.34 -13.10
N GLU A 30 -7.04 2.83 -12.55
CA GLU A 30 -8.41 3.19 -12.92
C GLU A 30 -9.09 3.83 -11.71
N CYS A 31 -9.70 4.99 -11.90
CA CYS A 31 -10.28 5.77 -10.78
C CYS A 31 -11.75 6.12 -11.03
N GLU A 32 -12.61 5.71 -10.09
CA GLU A 32 -13.99 6.18 -9.97
C GLU A 32 -14.06 7.31 -8.95
N VAL A 33 -14.57 8.48 -9.33
CA VAL A 33 -14.68 9.67 -8.46
C VAL A 33 -16.14 9.99 -8.15
N ARG A 34 -16.46 10.19 -6.87
CA ARG A 34 -17.72 10.75 -6.38
C ARG A 34 -17.44 12.09 -5.68
N ARG A 35 -18.03 13.18 -6.18
CA ARG A 35 -17.77 14.56 -5.72
C ARG A 35 -18.64 15.05 -4.55
N ASP A 36 -19.79 14.41 -4.34
CA ASP A 36 -20.70 14.73 -3.23
C ASP A 36 -20.62 13.63 -2.17
N PHE A 37 -19.54 13.67 -1.40
CA PHE A 37 -19.24 12.69 -0.36
C PHE A 37 -19.13 13.40 1.00
N LEU A 38 -19.61 12.75 2.06
CA LEU A 38 -19.75 13.33 3.40
C LEU A 38 -20.51 14.67 3.34
N GLN A 39 -21.70 14.68 2.73
CA GLN A 39 -22.55 15.87 2.58
C GLN A 39 -21.81 17.03 1.87
N GLY A 40 -21.08 16.70 0.80
CA GLY A 40 -20.32 17.66 0.00
C GLY A 40 -19.03 18.19 0.62
N THR A 41 -18.59 17.67 1.78
CA THR A 41 -17.35 18.12 2.44
C THR A 41 -16.09 17.42 1.91
N ALA A 42 -16.25 16.35 1.15
CA ALA A 42 -15.17 15.59 0.55
C ALA A 42 -15.53 15.03 -0.84
N ILE A 43 -14.49 14.60 -1.57
CA ILE A 43 -14.63 13.65 -2.68
C ILE A 43 -14.17 12.27 -2.23
N ARG A 44 -14.81 11.23 -2.77
CA ARG A 44 -14.38 9.84 -2.65
C ARG A 44 -13.81 9.37 -3.98
N LYS A 45 -12.68 8.70 -3.93
CA LYS A 45 -12.06 8.00 -5.06
C LYS A 45 -11.95 6.52 -4.71
N LYS A 46 -12.46 5.67 -5.60
CA LYS A 46 -12.15 4.24 -5.60
C LYS A 46 -11.17 3.99 -6.73
N VAL A 47 -9.97 3.55 -6.39
CA VAL A 47 -8.87 3.40 -7.33
C VAL A 47 -8.53 1.93 -7.42
N ALA A 48 -8.59 1.37 -8.62
CA ALA A 48 -8.06 0.05 -8.91
C ALA A 48 -6.62 0.22 -9.36
N ILE A 49 -5.67 -0.13 -8.48
CA ILE A 49 -4.25 -0.18 -8.81
C ILE A 49 -3.96 -1.56 -9.37
N ARG A 50 -3.93 -1.67 -10.70
CA ARG A 50 -3.66 -2.92 -11.39
C ARG A 50 -2.17 -3.13 -11.54
N TYR A 51 -1.73 -4.36 -11.40
CA TYR A 51 -0.35 -4.74 -11.66
C TYR A 51 -0.30 -6.06 -12.44
N ARG A 52 0.66 -6.18 -13.36
CA ARG A 52 0.88 -7.37 -14.17
C ARG A 52 2.26 -7.93 -13.91
N GLY A 53 2.29 -9.22 -13.59
CA GLY A 53 3.48 -10.03 -13.46
C GLY A 53 3.60 -11.11 -14.52
N PRO A 54 4.72 -11.87 -14.50
CA PRO A 54 4.96 -12.95 -15.46
C PRO A 54 3.95 -14.09 -15.41
N TYR A 55 3.24 -14.30 -14.28
CA TYR A 55 2.30 -15.41 -14.09
C TYR A 55 0.84 -14.98 -13.88
N GLY A 56 0.55 -13.68 -13.96
CA GLY A 56 -0.82 -13.18 -13.89
C GLY A 56 -0.92 -11.69 -13.59
N GLU A 57 -2.13 -11.28 -13.22
CA GLU A 57 -2.47 -9.90 -12.89
C GLU A 57 -3.16 -9.83 -11.53
N GLY A 58 -3.00 -8.72 -10.84
CA GLY A 58 -3.70 -8.44 -9.58
C GLY A 58 -4.17 -6.99 -9.50
N ILE A 59 -4.94 -6.71 -8.47
CA ILE A 59 -5.54 -5.39 -8.23
C ILE A 59 -5.43 -5.09 -6.75
N ILE A 60 -4.97 -3.89 -6.40
CA ILE A 60 -5.09 -3.33 -5.05
C ILE A 60 -6.23 -2.30 -5.09
N PRO A 61 -7.41 -2.60 -4.54
CA PRO A 61 -8.46 -1.63 -4.34
C PRO A 61 -8.05 -0.61 -3.28
N LEU A 62 -7.96 0.65 -3.66
CA LEU A 62 -7.69 1.76 -2.77
C LEU A 62 -8.97 2.60 -2.61
N LEU A 63 -9.39 2.81 -1.37
CA LEU A 63 -10.35 3.84 -1.02
C LEU A 63 -9.58 5.09 -0.58
N LEU A 64 -9.76 6.19 -1.32
CA LEU A 64 -9.17 7.49 -1.02
C LEU A 64 -10.29 8.52 -0.83
N ILE A 65 -10.18 9.31 0.22
CA ILE A 65 -11.14 10.35 0.58
C ILE A 65 -10.36 11.65 0.75
N VAL A 66 -10.81 12.71 0.10
CA VAL A 66 -10.08 13.97 0.03
C VAL A 66 -11.01 15.13 0.43
N PRO A 67 -10.63 15.96 1.42
CA PRO A 67 -11.42 17.13 1.78
C PRO A 67 -11.42 18.15 0.62
N VAL A 68 -12.58 18.76 0.33
CA VAL A 68 -12.69 19.77 -0.75
C VAL A 68 -12.63 21.21 -0.27
N ASN A 69 -12.75 21.43 1.04
CA ASN A 69 -12.74 22.76 1.64
C ASN A 69 -11.33 23.31 1.91
N ILE A 70 -10.29 22.64 1.41
CA ILE A 70 -8.89 23.02 1.57
C ILE A 70 -8.33 23.38 0.20
N ALA A 71 -7.66 24.53 0.11
CA ALA A 71 -7.04 24.96 -1.14
C ALA A 71 -5.74 24.19 -1.41
N GLY A 72 -5.64 23.65 -2.62
CA GLY A 72 -4.45 22.95 -3.10
C GLY A 72 -4.32 21.50 -2.62
N PRO A 73 -3.20 20.84 -2.97
CA PRO A 73 -2.98 19.43 -2.62
C PRO A 73 -2.80 19.22 -1.11
N VAL A 74 -3.38 18.14 -0.58
CA VAL A 74 -3.41 17.87 0.86
C VAL A 74 -2.51 16.70 1.27
N PRO A 75 -1.93 16.73 2.49
CA PRO A 75 -1.27 15.58 3.07
C PRO A 75 -2.25 14.41 3.30
N VAL A 76 -1.75 13.18 3.28
CA VAL A 76 -2.58 11.96 3.37
C VAL A 76 -2.07 10.98 4.43
N PHE A 77 -3.01 10.36 5.15
CA PHE A 77 -2.76 9.18 5.96
C PHE A 77 -3.16 7.93 5.17
N LEU A 78 -2.22 7.02 4.95
CA LEU A 78 -2.43 5.73 4.31
C LEU A 78 -2.44 4.63 5.38
N LEU A 79 -3.60 3.99 5.57
CA LEU A 79 -3.74 2.81 6.42
C LEU A 79 -3.51 1.53 5.61
N ILE A 80 -2.52 0.73 6.00
CA ILE A 80 -2.38 -0.67 5.63
C ILE A 80 -3.29 -1.47 6.56
N ASN A 81 -4.43 -1.92 6.06
CA ASN A 81 -5.53 -2.40 6.89
C ASN A 81 -5.66 -3.94 6.86
N ASN A 82 -5.88 -4.55 8.03
CA ASN A 82 -6.08 -5.98 8.23
C ASN A 82 -7.49 -6.35 8.75
N ARG A 83 -8.42 -5.39 8.78
CA ARG A 83 -9.80 -5.57 9.26
C ARG A 83 -10.79 -5.20 8.18
N GLU A 84 -12.08 -5.40 8.41
CA GLU A 84 -13.07 -4.80 7.52
C GLU A 84 -12.96 -3.26 7.59
N ALA A 85 -12.52 -2.66 6.50
CA ALA A 85 -12.66 -1.22 6.27
C ALA A 85 -13.56 -1.02 5.06
N SER A 86 -14.47 -0.06 5.19
CA SER A 86 -15.43 0.27 4.15
C SER A 86 -15.59 1.78 4.06
N ASP A 87 -16.43 2.18 3.11
CA ASP A 87 -16.85 3.55 2.92
C ASP A 87 -17.42 4.13 4.24
N PRO A 88 -16.89 5.25 4.76
CA PRO A 88 -17.32 5.80 6.05
C PRO A 88 -18.76 6.32 6.07
N GLU A 89 -19.46 6.45 4.94
CA GLU A 89 -20.91 6.69 4.93
C GLU A 89 -21.71 5.42 5.25
N LEU A 90 -21.12 4.23 5.07
CA LEU A 90 -21.77 2.94 5.28
C LEU A 90 -21.49 2.31 6.65
N ILE A 91 -20.47 2.80 7.35
CA ILE A 91 -20.02 2.25 8.63
C ILE A 91 -20.00 3.30 9.74
N ALA A 92 -20.11 2.83 10.98
CA ALA A 92 -19.84 3.65 12.15
C ALA A 92 -18.36 4.05 12.19
N THR A 93 -18.07 5.24 12.73
CA THR A 93 -16.69 5.66 12.99
C THR A 93 -16.03 4.65 13.93
N SER A 94 -14.81 4.25 13.60
CA SER A 94 -13.97 3.38 14.43
C SER A 94 -12.64 4.10 14.72
N PRO A 95 -12.06 3.95 15.93
CA PRO A 95 -10.72 4.45 16.20
C PRO A 95 -9.65 3.79 15.32
N PHE A 96 -9.94 2.62 14.74
CA PHE A 96 -9.04 1.94 13.80
C PHE A 96 -9.04 2.58 12.41
N TRP A 97 -10.19 3.10 11.98
CA TRP A 97 -10.36 3.79 10.70
C TRP A 97 -11.18 5.07 10.87
N PRO A 98 -10.59 6.13 11.48
CA PRO A 98 -11.28 7.37 11.82
C PRO A 98 -11.29 8.34 10.62
N ALA A 99 -11.77 7.88 9.46
CA ALA A 99 -11.67 8.64 8.22
C ALA A 99 -12.37 10.01 8.31
N LYS A 100 -13.54 10.09 8.95
CA LYS A 100 -14.30 11.35 9.09
C LYS A 100 -13.50 12.40 9.88
N GLU A 101 -12.82 11.99 10.94
CA GLU A 101 -12.00 12.83 11.78
C GLU A 101 -10.73 13.30 11.05
N ILE A 102 -10.10 12.42 10.26
CA ILE A 102 -8.95 12.77 9.41
C ILE A 102 -9.35 13.85 8.41
N ILE A 103 -10.47 13.65 7.70
CA ILE A 103 -11.02 14.60 6.73
C ILE A 103 -11.38 15.93 7.39
N ALA A 104 -12.06 15.90 8.54
CA ALA A 104 -12.44 17.11 9.28
C ALA A 104 -11.25 17.96 9.73
N ARG A 105 -10.04 17.37 9.82
CA ARG A 105 -8.79 18.06 10.14
C ARG A 105 -8.02 18.56 8.91
N GLY A 106 -8.55 18.35 7.70
CA GLY A 106 -7.94 18.83 6.45
C GLY A 106 -6.89 17.89 5.86
N TYR A 107 -6.85 16.63 6.29
CA TYR A 107 -5.99 15.59 5.71
C TYR A 107 -6.83 14.67 4.83
N ALA A 108 -6.24 14.10 3.79
CA ALA A 108 -6.84 12.98 3.08
C ALA A 108 -6.70 11.68 3.89
N ALA A 109 -7.65 10.77 3.71
CA ALA A 109 -7.68 9.45 4.32
C ALA A 109 -7.67 8.39 3.22
N ALA A 110 -6.70 7.49 3.25
CA ALA A 110 -6.53 6.41 2.30
C ALA A 110 -6.41 5.05 3.00
N VAL A 111 -7.00 4.01 2.40
CA VAL A 111 -6.94 2.64 2.93
C VAL A 111 -6.97 1.61 1.80
N PHE A 112 -6.15 0.58 1.94
CA PHE A 112 -6.25 -0.67 1.18
C PHE A 112 -6.16 -1.86 2.14
N HIS A 113 -6.68 -3.01 1.73
CA HIS A 113 -6.68 -4.21 2.56
C HIS A 113 -5.48 -5.11 2.23
N VAL A 114 -4.80 -5.64 3.26
CA VAL A 114 -3.61 -6.51 3.09
C VAL A 114 -3.90 -7.76 2.25
N ASN A 115 -5.06 -8.38 2.44
CA ASN A 115 -5.49 -9.56 1.66
C ASN A 115 -5.66 -9.31 0.15
N ASP A 116 -5.85 -8.07 -0.30
CA ASP A 116 -5.88 -7.75 -1.74
C ASP A 116 -4.47 -7.78 -2.36
N VAL A 117 -3.44 -7.71 -1.52
CA VAL A 117 -2.03 -7.81 -1.91
C VAL A 117 -1.54 -9.24 -1.72
N ASP A 118 -1.61 -9.75 -0.50
CA ASP A 118 -1.17 -11.09 -0.13
C ASP A 118 -2.01 -11.57 1.08
N PRO A 119 -2.87 -12.59 0.92
CA PRO A 119 -3.69 -13.10 2.01
C PRO A 119 -2.88 -13.54 3.24
N ASP A 120 -3.34 -13.19 4.44
CA ASP A 120 -2.70 -13.58 5.69
C ASP A 120 -3.05 -15.03 6.08
N CYS A 121 -2.58 -16.00 5.27
CA CYS A 121 -2.74 -17.42 5.54
C CYS A 121 -1.51 -18.21 5.10
N HIS A 122 -1.22 -19.30 5.80
CA HIS A 122 -0.11 -20.17 5.41
C HIS A 122 -0.52 -21.05 4.23
N ASP A 123 -0.12 -20.65 3.03
CA ASP A 123 -0.40 -21.35 1.77
C ASP A 123 0.89 -21.80 1.04
N GLY A 124 2.06 -21.49 1.62
CA GLY A 124 3.36 -21.72 1.00
C GLY A 124 3.75 -20.69 -0.07
N PHE A 125 3.21 -19.47 -0.01
CA PHE A 125 3.45 -18.35 -0.94
C PHE A 125 2.97 -18.64 -2.37
N ARG A 126 1.75 -19.18 -2.48
CA ARG A 126 1.19 -19.70 -3.74
C ARG A 126 0.03 -18.85 -4.26
N ASN A 127 -0.54 -17.98 -3.45
CA ASN A 127 -1.59 -17.04 -3.77
C ASN A 127 -1.04 -15.60 -3.74
N GLY A 128 -1.96 -14.63 -3.87
CA GLY A 128 -1.63 -13.22 -3.76
C GLY A 128 -0.52 -12.79 -4.73
N LEU A 129 0.25 -11.81 -4.31
CA LEU A 129 1.35 -11.27 -5.08
C LEU A 129 2.45 -12.31 -5.34
N HIS A 130 2.73 -13.19 -4.38
CA HIS A 130 3.75 -14.22 -4.56
C HIS A 130 3.42 -15.19 -5.71
N GLY A 131 2.19 -15.68 -5.77
CA GLY A 131 1.74 -16.59 -6.82
C GLY A 131 1.70 -15.96 -8.22
N LEU A 132 1.55 -14.63 -8.31
CA LEU A 132 1.53 -13.90 -9.57
C LEU A 132 2.94 -13.59 -10.10
N LEU A 133 3.93 -13.46 -9.21
CA LEU A 133 5.27 -12.96 -9.55
C LEU A 133 6.34 -14.03 -9.53
N GLU A 134 6.16 -15.07 -8.72
CA GLU A 134 7.09 -16.19 -8.67
C GLU A 134 6.53 -17.38 -9.43
N ALA A 135 7.39 -18.06 -10.21
CA ALA A 135 7.02 -19.31 -10.83
C ALA A 135 6.59 -20.23 -9.68
N GLY A 136 5.31 -20.61 -9.63
CA GLY A 136 4.70 -21.26 -8.47
C GLY A 136 5.39 -22.54 -8.00
N ALA A 137 4.67 -23.38 -7.26
CA ALA A 137 5.18 -24.49 -6.42
C ALA A 137 6.20 -25.53 -7.00
N SER A 138 6.62 -25.42 -8.25
CA SER A 138 7.69 -26.18 -8.88
C SER A 138 9.11 -25.67 -8.57
N GLN A 139 9.28 -24.43 -8.08
CA GLN A 139 10.61 -23.88 -7.76
C GLN A 139 10.80 -23.66 -6.25
N THR A 140 11.98 -24.04 -5.75
CA THR A 140 12.42 -23.67 -4.40
C THR A 140 12.68 -22.17 -4.38
N ARG A 141 11.98 -21.43 -3.50
CA ARG A 141 12.19 -19.98 -3.35
C ARG A 141 13.65 -19.70 -2.96
N ALA A 142 14.21 -18.62 -3.47
CA ALA A 142 15.54 -18.17 -3.06
C ALA A 142 15.58 -17.90 -1.55
N GLY A 143 16.72 -18.12 -0.90
CA GLY A 143 16.87 -17.91 0.55
C GLY A 143 16.66 -16.46 1.02
N ASN A 144 16.64 -15.51 0.08
CA ASN A 144 16.35 -14.08 0.27
C ASN A 144 15.06 -13.64 -0.44
N ALA A 145 14.18 -14.57 -0.83
CA ALA A 145 12.88 -14.25 -1.38
C ALA A 145 12.05 -13.51 -0.33
N TRP A 146 11.36 -12.46 -0.76
CA TRP A 146 10.44 -11.70 0.07
C TRP A 146 9.30 -12.50 0.71
N GLY A 147 8.80 -12.02 1.84
CA GLY A 147 7.62 -12.58 2.51
C GLY A 147 6.41 -11.65 2.45
N THR A 148 5.30 -12.09 3.04
CA THR A 148 4.01 -11.39 3.11
C THR A 148 4.10 -9.96 3.66
N ILE A 149 4.94 -9.70 4.67
CA ILE A 149 5.17 -8.32 5.17
C ILE A 149 5.78 -7.42 4.09
N ALA A 150 6.76 -7.93 3.34
CA ALA A 150 7.36 -7.19 2.24
C ALA A 150 6.38 -7.03 1.06
N ALA A 151 5.50 -8.01 0.82
CA ALA A 151 4.43 -7.89 -0.15
C ALA A 151 3.46 -6.75 0.22
N TRP A 152 3.01 -6.66 1.48
CA TRP A 152 2.15 -5.56 1.92
C TRP A 152 2.82 -4.18 1.82
N ALA A 153 4.10 -4.09 2.18
CA ALA A 153 4.90 -2.87 2.02
C ALA A 153 5.08 -2.49 0.54
N TRP A 154 5.25 -3.48 -0.34
CA TRP A 154 5.25 -3.27 -1.78
C TRP A 154 3.90 -2.71 -2.25
N GLY A 155 2.78 -3.24 -1.76
CA GLY A 155 1.44 -2.72 -2.06
C GLY A 155 1.27 -1.26 -1.64
N ALA A 156 1.75 -0.88 -0.45
CA ALA A 156 1.75 0.51 -0.01
C ALA A 156 2.59 1.42 -0.93
N SER A 157 3.70 0.91 -1.48
CA SER A 157 4.50 1.63 -2.47
C SER A 157 3.74 1.84 -3.78
N ARG A 158 2.90 0.88 -4.21
CA ARG A 158 2.02 1.06 -5.39
C ARG A 158 0.93 2.11 -5.17
N VAL A 159 0.45 2.24 -3.94
CA VAL A 159 -0.44 3.34 -3.55
C VAL A 159 0.29 4.68 -3.62
N MET A 160 1.56 4.72 -3.21
CA MET A 160 2.40 5.91 -3.34
C MET A 160 2.56 6.33 -4.80
N ASP A 161 2.81 5.38 -5.72
CA ASP A 161 2.89 5.66 -7.15
C ASP A 161 1.61 6.34 -7.67
N TYR A 162 0.42 5.93 -7.18
CA TYR A 162 -0.84 6.61 -7.52
C TYR A 162 -0.91 8.03 -6.94
N PHE A 163 -0.50 8.25 -5.69
CA PHE A 163 -0.52 9.58 -5.08
C PHE A 163 0.36 10.59 -5.82
N GLU A 164 1.44 10.15 -6.47
CA GLU A 164 2.26 11.02 -7.32
C GLU A 164 1.55 11.49 -8.60
N THR A 165 0.48 10.78 -9.01
CA THR A 165 -0.33 11.13 -10.19
C THR A 165 -1.58 11.95 -9.86
N ASP A 166 -2.03 11.97 -8.60
CA ASP A 166 -3.27 12.62 -8.19
C ASP A 166 -3.04 14.09 -7.81
N GLU A 167 -3.56 15.01 -8.61
CA GLU A 167 -3.42 16.46 -8.39
C GLU A 167 -3.96 16.97 -7.04
N HIS A 168 -4.82 16.20 -6.36
CA HIS A 168 -5.36 16.59 -5.06
C HIS A 168 -4.43 16.20 -3.91
N MET A 169 -3.41 15.37 -4.16
CA MET A 169 -2.51 14.83 -3.13
C MET A 169 -1.19 15.57 -3.10
N ASP A 170 -0.74 15.93 -1.90
CA ASP A 170 0.65 16.29 -1.68
C ASP A 170 1.46 15.01 -1.43
N SER A 171 2.01 14.45 -2.51
CA SER A 171 2.81 13.23 -2.46
C SER A 171 4.08 13.34 -1.62
N LYS A 172 4.52 14.55 -1.24
CA LYS A 172 5.67 14.75 -0.35
C LYS A 172 5.30 14.68 1.13
N ARG A 173 4.01 14.63 1.46
CA ARG A 173 3.49 14.62 2.83
C ARG A 173 2.53 13.44 3.04
N VAL A 174 3.09 12.25 3.03
CA VAL A 174 2.38 10.98 3.23
C VAL A 174 2.78 10.37 4.57
N ALA A 175 1.80 10.00 5.39
CA ALA A 175 2.01 9.21 6.60
C ALA A 175 1.44 7.80 6.41
N VAL A 176 2.30 6.78 6.46
CA VAL A 176 1.89 5.37 6.38
C VAL A 176 1.66 4.83 7.79
N VAL A 177 0.50 4.20 8.01
CA VAL A 177 0.03 3.69 9.30
C VAL A 177 -0.34 2.22 9.13
N GLY A 178 -0.03 1.40 10.13
CA GLY A 178 -0.43 -0.01 10.22
C GLY A 178 -0.56 -0.44 11.67
N HIS A 179 -1.41 -1.43 11.95
CA HIS A 179 -1.67 -1.89 13.31
C HIS A 179 -2.13 -3.37 13.30
N SER A 180 -1.82 -4.10 14.38
CA SER A 180 -2.21 -5.50 14.60
C SER A 180 -3.53 -5.61 15.35
#